data_AF-A0A842TSK4-F1
#
_entry.id   AF-A0A842TSK4-F1
#
_cell.length_a   1.000
_cell.length_b   1.000
_cell.length_c   1.000
_cell.angle_alpha   90.00
_cell.angle_beta   90.00
_cell.angle_gamma   90.00
#
_symmetry.space_group_name_H-M   'P 1'
#
loop_
_entity.id
_entity.type
_entity.pdbx_description
1 polymer ?
#
loop_
_entity_poly.entity_id
_entity_poly.type
_entity_poly.pdbx_seq_one_letter_code
_entity_poly.pdbx_strand_id
1 'polypeptide(L)'
;MERCENIELLRVEGKYISFIAELRTEKKILKHIMRCENCRNWVISSIDGDEIHKYFGKLFDTIVYDPTVPKYSDYEDINSFIDARITWRLERLDELIKNAEMELDEISKKLIK
;
A
#
# COMPACT_ATOMS: atom_id res chain seq x y z
N MET A 1 -34.15 -13.01 -14.69
CA MET A 1 -33.10 -12.25 -15.40
C MET A 1 -31.77 -12.83 -14.97
N GLU A 2 -31.14 -13.62 -15.82
CA GLU A 2 -29.78 -14.14 -15.57
C GLU A 2 -28.80 -12.96 -15.58
N ARG A 3 -27.84 -12.96 -14.64
CA ARG A 3 -26.78 -11.94 -14.59
C ARG A 3 -25.80 -12.21 -15.74
N CYS A 4 -25.45 -11.17 -16.49
CA CYS A 4 -24.43 -11.27 -17.53
C CYS A 4 -23.05 -11.44 -16.89
N GLU A 5 -22.45 -12.61 -17.04
CA GLU A 5 -21.12 -12.93 -16.51
C GLU A 5 -20.03 -11.98 -17.03
N ASN A 6 -20.15 -11.53 -18.29
CA ASN A 6 -19.21 -10.56 -18.88
C ASN A 6 -19.26 -9.19 -18.17
N ILE A 7 -20.43 -8.72 -17.74
CA ILE A 7 -20.55 -7.47 -17.00
C ILE A 7 -19.86 -7.59 -15.63
N GLU A 8 -20.00 -8.75 -14.97
CA GLU A 8 -19.34 -8.99 -13.68
C GLU A 8 -17.82 -9.10 -13.85
N LEU A 9 -17.33 -9.76 -14.91
CA LEU A 9 -15.89 -9.81 -15.22
C LEU A 9 -15.30 -8.42 -15.50
N LEU A 10 -15.97 -7.60 -16.31
CA LEU A 10 -15.56 -6.20 -16.57
C LEU A 10 -15.51 -5.37 -15.28
N ARG A 11 -16.46 -5.59 -14.35
CA ARG A 11 -16.45 -4.93 -13.04
C ARG A 11 -15.25 -5.35 -12.19
N VAL A 12 -14.90 -6.63 -12.20
CA VAL A 12 -13.74 -7.13 -11.46
C VAL A 12 -12.44 -6.62 -12.09
N GLU A 13 -12.34 -6.62 -13.42
CA GLU A 13 -11.22 -6.02 -14.16
C GLU A 13 -10.99 -4.56 -13.76
N GLY A 14 -12.06 -3.75 -13.78
CA GLY A 14 -11.99 -2.34 -13.36
C GLY A 14 -11.55 -2.15 -11.90
N LYS A 15 -11.96 -3.05 -10.99
CA LYS A 15 -11.50 -3.03 -9.59
C LYS A 15 -10.01 -3.30 -9.48
N TYR A 16 -9.49 -4.28 -10.21
CA TYR A 16 -8.04 -4.56 -10.23
C TYR A 16 -7.24 -3.39 -10.79
N ILE A 17 -7.72 -2.75 -11.85
CA ILE A 17 -7.07 -1.54 -12.42
C ILE A 17 -6.99 -0.42 -11.38
N SER A 18 -8.10 -0.12 -10.69
CA SER A 18 -8.12 0.90 -9.63
C SER A 18 -7.16 0.55 -8.50
N PHE A 19 -7.21 -0.70 -8.03
CA PHE A 19 -6.35 -1.19 -6.96
C PHE A 19 -4.86 -1.06 -7.32
N ILE A 20 -4.45 -1.50 -8.51
CA ILE A 20 -3.06 -1.38 -8.97
C ILE A 20 -2.62 0.10 -9.04
N ALA A 21 -3.49 0.99 -9.54
CA ALA A 21 -3.20 2.41 -9.63
C ALA A 21 -3.00 3.05 -8.24
N GLU A 22 -3.84 2.68 -7.26
CA GLU A 22 -3.72 3.12 -5.87
C GLU A 22 -2.41 2.62 -5.24
N LEU A 23 -2.09 1.34 -5.36
CA LEU A 23 -0.85 0.77 -4.82
C LEU A 23 0.41 1.40 -5.44
N ARG A 24 0.42 1.64 -6.75
CA ARG A 24 1.53 2.32 -7.44
C ARG A 24 1.67 3.77 -6.98
N THR A 25 0.56 4.43 -6.68
CA THR A 25 0.54 5.81 -6.15
C THR A 25 1.13 5.83 -4.74
N GLU A 26 0.67 4.94 -3.86
CA GLU A 26 1.23 4.77 -2.51
C GLU A 26 2.74 4.52 -2.58
N LYS A 27 3.19 3.58 -3.41
CA LYS A 27 4.61 3.27 -3.61
C LYS A 27 5.44 4.50 -3.99
N LYS A 28 4.94 5.35 -4.89
CA LYS A 28 5.62 6.58 -5.31
C LYS A 28 5.70 7.60 -4.16
N ILE A 29 4.62 7.76 -3.41
CA ILE A 29 4.57 8.65 -2.25
C ILE A 29 5.61 8.21 -1.20
N LEU A 30 5.63 6.93 -0.85
CA LEU A 30 6.58 6.40 0.13
C LEU A 30 8.04 6.58 -0.31
N LYS A 31 8.35 6.33 -1.59
CA LYS A 31 9.68 6.59 -2.16
C LYS A 31 10.07 8.08 -2.12
N HIS A 32 9.10 8.98 -2.26
CA HIS A 32 9.35 10.41 -2.15
C HIS A 32 9.67 10.81 -0.70
N ILE A 33 8.93 10.29 0.28
CA ILE A 33 9.16 10.55 1.72
C ILE A 33 10.58 10.16 2.14
N MET A 34 11.10 9.04 1.64
CA MET A 34 12.49 8.62 1.93
C MET A 34 13.56 9.62 1.46
N ARG A 35 13.24 10.50 0.50
CA ARG A 35 14.21 11.41 -0.15
C ARG A 35 13.94 12.88 0.12
N CYS A 36 12.74 13.23 0.55
CA CYS A 36 12.30 14.61 0.75
C CYS A 36 12.22 14.91 2.24
N GLU A 37 13.16 15.70 2.74
CA GLU A 37 13.24 16.10 4.16
C GLU A 37 11.95 16.78 4.64
N ASN A 38 11.36 17.66 3.85
CA ASN A 38 10.10 18.33 4.21
C ASN A 38 8.94 17.33 4.40
N CYS A 39 8.79 16.39 3.47
CA CYS A 39 7.77 15.35 3.59
C CYS A 39 8.04 14.40 4.74
N ARG A 40 9.32 14.11 5.02
CA ARG A 40 9.74 13.29 6.15
C ARG A 40 9.43 13.97 7.49
N ASN A 41 9.80 15.24 7.65
CA ASN A 41 9.49 16.01 8.85
C ASN A 41 7.98 16.13 9.08
N TRP A 42 7.20 16.27 8.01
CA TRP A 42 5.74 16.23 8.10
C TRP A 42 5.22 14.87 8.59
N VAL A 43 5.75 13.75 8.09
CA VAL A 43 5.41 12.41 8.60
C VAL A 43 5.76 12.30 10.07
N ILE A 44 6.98 12.67 10.47
CA ILE A 44 7.44 12.67 11.87
C ILE A 44 6.47 13.45 12.76
N SER A 45 6.08 14.66 12.34
CA SER A 45 5.13 15.51 13.09
C SER A 45 3.71 14.95 13.14
N SER A 46 3.40 13.94 12.32
CA SER A 46 2.11 13.27 12.27
C SER A 46 2.11 11.90 12.97
N ILE A 47 3.26 11.47 13.51
CA ILE A 47 3.35 10.28 14.37
C ILE A 47 3.07 10.76 15.79
N ASP A 48 1.79 11.02 16.07
CA ASP A 48 1.28 11.29 17.41
C ASP A 48 0.04 10.41 17.63
N GLY A 49 -0.14 9.91 18.84
CA GLY A 49 -0.83 8.66 19.20
C GLY A 49 -2.05 8.21 18.37
N ASP A 50 -2.10 6.92 18.03
CA ASP A 50 -3.24 6.10 17.54
C ASP A 50 -4.16 6.69 16.43
N GLU A 51 -3.86 7.85 15.85
CA GLU A 51 -4.68 8.46 14.81
C GLU A 51 -4.43 7.82 13.43
N ILE A 52 -5.51 7.32 12.81
CA ILE A 52 -5.50 6.82 11.44
C ILE A 52 -5.24 8.00 10.51
N HIS A 53 -4.04 8.07 9.96
CA HIS A 53 -3.65 9.16 9.10
C HIS A 53 -4.30 9.02 7.71
N LYS A 54 -4.97 10.07 7.22
CA LYS A 54 -5.73 10.04 5.96
C LYS A 54 -4.97 9.54 4.71
N TYR A 55 -3.64 9.70 4.69
CA TYR A 55 -2.80 9.30 3.55
C TYR A 55 -2.03 8.00 3.77
N PHE A 56 -1.84 7.59 5.02
CA PHE A 56 -0.97 6.46 5.38
C PHE A 56 -1.70 5.37 6.17
N GLY A 57 -2.99 5.57 6.45
CA GLY A 57 -3.77 4.70 7.31
C GLY A 57 -3.05 4.49 8.64
N LYS A 58 -2.67 3.23 8.87
CA LYS A 58 -1.99 2.73 10.08
C LYS A 58 -0.51 2.42 9.87
N LEU A 59 0.09 2.88 8.78
CA LEU A 59 1.46 2.50 8.40
C LEU A 59 2.48 2.88 9.49
N PHE A 60 2.26 4.00 10.17
CA PHE A 60 3.16 4.51 11.21
C PHE A 60 2.60 4.37 12.62
N ASP A 61 1.58 3.52 12.83
CA ASP A 61 1.08 3.18 14.17
C ASP A 61 2.22 2.59 15.00
N THR A 62 2.40 3.14 16.21
CA THR A 62 3.45 2.72 17.15
C THR A 62 3.11 1.39 17.82
N ILE A 63 1.83 1.03 17.90
CA ILE A 63 1.33 -0.24 18.43
C ILE A 63 0.90 -1.15 17.28
N VAL A 64 1.66 -2.23 17.06
CA VAL A 64 1.31 -3.29 16.09
C VAL A 64 1.50 -4.67 16.69
N TYR A 65 0.56 -5.57 16.41
CA TYR A 65 0.58 -6.95 16.92
C TYR A 65 1.19 -7.95 15.92
N ASP A 66 1.22 -7.59 14.63
CA ASP A 66 1.82 -8.43 13.59
C ASP A 66 3.35 -8.50 13.79
N PRO A 67 3.93 -9.70 14.01
CA PRO A 67 5.37 -9.84 14.26
C PRO A 67 6.24 -9.57 13.03
N THR A 68 5.66 -9.51 11.83
CA THR A 68 6.39 -9.23 10.59
C THR A 68 6.53 -7.73 10.32
N VAL A 69 5.81 -6.89 11.06
CA VAL A 69 5.82 -5.43 10.90
C VAL A 69 6.88 -4.83 11.84
N PRO A 70 7.79 -3.98 11.35
CA PRO A 70 8.76 -3.26 12.20
C PRO A 70 8.07 -2.51 13.35
N LYS A 71 8.45 -2.76 14.60
CA LYS A 71 7.79 -2.09 15.73
C LYS A 71 8.52 -0.81 16.09
N TYR A 72 7.78 0.16 16.61
CA TYR A 72 8.38 1.41 17.08
C TYR A 72 9.44 1.16 18.16
N SER A 73 9.20 0.18 19.05
CA SER A 73 10.11 -0.25 20.12
C SER A 73 11.42 -0.85 19.64
N ASP A 74 11.54 -1.23 18.36
CA ASP A 74 12.72 -1.89 17.83
C ASP A 74 13.81 -0.89 17.40
N TYR A 75 13.55 0.42 17.50
CA TYR A 75 14.42 1.49 17.00
C TYR A 75 14.68 2.55 18.07
N GLU A 76 15.92 3.05 18.12
CA GLU A 76 16.33 4.12 19.05
C GLU A 76 15.88 5.51 18.58
N ASP A 77 15.65 5.67 17.28
CA ASP A 77 15.25 6.94 16.67
C ASP A 77 14.09 6.78 15.67
N ILE A 78 13.27 7.83 15.58
CA ILE A 78 12.07 7.86 14.75
C ILE A 78 12.38 7.77 13.25
N ASN A 79 13.56 8.22 12.81
CA ASN A 79 13.92 8.17 11.40
C ASN A 79 14.21 6.74 10.97
N SER A 80 14.95 5.98 11.76
CA SER A 80 15.22 4.56 11.51
C SER A 80 13.92 3.74 11.51
N PHE A 81 13.00 4.03 12.41
CA PHE A 81 11.66 3.42 12.42
C PHE A 81 10.89 3.70 11.12
N ILE A 82 10.83 4.97 10.69
CA ILE A 82 10.15 5.36 9.46
C ILE A 82 10.75 4.66 8.24
N ASP A 83 12.08 4.62 8.12
CA ASP A 83 12.75 3.96 6.99
C ASP A 83 12.45 2.46 6.96
N ALA A 84 12.45 1.80 8.13
CA ALA A 84 12.10 0.40 8.22
C ALA A 84 10.65 0.13 7.82
N ARG A 85 9.70 0.94 8.30
CA ARG A 85 8.27 0.84 7.94
C ARG A 85 8.03 1.06 6.46
N ILE A 86 8.66 2.08 5.89
CA ILE A 86 8.55 2.37 4.46
C ILE A 86 9.14 1.22 3.66
N THR A 87 10.33 0.74 4.01
CA THR A 87 10.99 -0.36 3.28
C THR A 87 10.13 -1.63 3.30
N TRP A 88 9.66 -2.03 4.48
CA TRP A 88 8.73 -3.16 4.65
C TRP A 88 7.47 -3.00 3.79
N ARG A 89 6.87 -1.80 3.77
CA ARG A 89 5.66 -1.56 2.99
C ARG A 89 5.94 -1.60 1.48
N LEU A 90 7.07 -1.06 1.04
CA LEU A 90 7.48 -1.09 -0.37
C LEU A 90 7.62 -2.52 -0.89
N GLU A 91 8.21 -3.42 -0.12
CA GLU A 91 8.34 -4.85 -0.47
C GLU A 91 6.96 -5.50 -0.66
N ARG A 92 6.03 -5.25 0.27
CA ARG A 92 4.66 -5.78 0.20
C ARG A 92 3.87 -5.17 -0.95
N LEU A 93 4.05 -3.88 -1.23
CA LEU A 93 3.40 -3.23 -2.37
C LEU A 93 3.84 -3.89 -3.69
N ASP A 94 5.11 -4.31 -3.79
CA ASP A 94 5.62 -4.96 -5.00
C ASP A 94 5.03 -6.34 -5.22
N GLU A 95 4.88 -7.12 -4.15
CA GLU A 95 4.17 -8.38 -4.19
C GLU A 95 2.68 -8.20 -4.56
N LEU A 96 1.99 -7.27 -3.89
CA LEU A 96 0.57 -7.01 -4.14
C LEU A 96 0.30 -6.54 -5.57
N ILE A 97 1.13 -5.63 -6.10
CA ILE A 97 1.01 -5.14 -7.48
C ILE A 97 1.22 -6.30 -8.45
N LYS A 98 2.28 -7.11 -8.26
CA LYS A 98 2.58 -8.25 -9.12
C LYS A 98 1.42 -9.26 -9.14
N ASN A 99 0.90 -9.61 -7.97
CA ASN A 99 -0.21 -10.56 -7.86
C ASN A 99 -1.48 -10.00 -8.51
N ALA A 100 -1.79 -8.72 -8.30
CA ALA A 100 -2.93 -8.05 -8.92
C ALA A 100 -2.81 -7.96 -10.45
N GLU A 101 -1.61 -7.73 -10.99
CA GLU A 101 -1.34 -7.74 -12.43
C GLU A 101 -1.52 -9.12 -13.05
N MET A 102 -1.12 -10.19 -12.35
CA MET A 102 -1.34 -11.57 -12.79
C MET A 102 -2.84 -11.90 -12.86
N GLU A 103 -3.60 -11.59 -11.80
CA GLU A 103 -5.05 -11.79 -11.77
C GLU A 103 -5.77 -10.98 -12.85
N LEU A 104 -5.35 -9.73 -13.07
CA LEU A 104 -5.89 -8.87 -14.12
C LEU A 104 -5.69 -9.49 -15.52
N ASP A 105 -4.48 -9.99 -15.81
CA ASP A 105 -4.18 -10.65 -17.08
C ASP A 105 -5.05 -11.91 -17.29
N GLU A 106 -5.29 -12.69 -16.23
CA GLU A 106 -6.20 -13.85 -16.30
C GLU A 106 -7.65 -13.45 -16.60
N ILE A 107 -8.14 -12.35 -16.01
CA ILE A 107 -9.49 -11.83 -16.26
C ILE A 107 -9.60 -11.33 -17.70
N SER A 108 -8.66 -10.51 -18.16
CA SER A 108 -8.69 -9.95 -19.52
C SER A 108 -8.65 -11.06 -20.58
N LYS A 109 -7.89 -12.15 -20.35
CA LYS A 109 -7.88 -13.34 -21.23
C LYS A 109 -9.24 -14.04 -21.33
N LYS A 110 -10.06 -14.01 -20.28
CA LYS A 110 -11.42 -14.60 -20.28
C LYS A 110 -12.43 -13.74 -21.03
N LEU A 111 -12.22 -12.42 -21.08
CA LEU A 111 -13.09 -11.47 -21.81
C LEU A 111 -12.87 -11.47 -23.34
N ILE A 112 -11.71 -11.94 -23.81
CA ILE A 112 -11.35 -11.97 -25.23
C ILE A 112 -11.86 -13.27 -25.91
N LYS A 113 -12.23 -14.29 -25.13
CA LYS A 113 -12.79 -15.55 -25.64
C LYS A 113 -14.29 -15.45 -25.87
#